data_AF-A0A1X2H8D7-F1
#
_entry.id   AF-A0A1X2H8D7-F1
#
_cell.length_a   1.000
_cell.length_b   1.000
_cell.length_c   1.000
_cell.angle_alpha   90.00
_cell.angle_beta   90.00
_cell.angle_gamma   90.00
#
_symmetry.space_group_name_H-M   'P 1'
#
loop_
_entity.id
_entity.type
_entity.pdbx_description
1 polymer ?
#
loop_
_entity_poly.entity_id
_entity_poly.type
_entity_poly.pdbx_seq_one_letter_code
_entity_poly.pdbx_strand_id
1 'polypeptide(L)'
;MNRGATTALPQPSSPSLKPLMSNQDEDDGDLSNPSSTMSWDHLRRQARQIENEIELKLASLSKLGASVSNSRADDASSVDKPSQELETEELLRQLENVIISMGKVLDRPSATPTNPSMMHMLERHKDILVDYNKEFRRVKMNIKAARDKADLMNQVQDEIRIFNTGQGDSADYYLSERNRIESSHRMTDSILEQAYATRQDISRQGRTLRTINSRVGGVIGRIPGINNLISRINTRRKRDTLIMAGVISTCIILILLYWLHT
;
A
#
# COMPACT_ATOMS: atom_id res chain seq x y z
N MET A 1 81.29 13.38 62.50
CA MET A 1 81.16 13.90 61.11
C MET A 1 79.79 13.47 60.58
N ASN A 2 78.93 14.25 59.94
CA ASN A 2 78.90 15.67 59.57
C ASN A 2 77.43 16.02 59.23
N ARG A 3 76.92 17.07 59.88
CA ARG A 3 75.99 18.14 59.46
C ARG A 3 74.95 17.92 58.35
N GLY A 4 73.76 18.51 58.58
CA GLY A 4 73.09 19.33 57.56
C GLY A 4 71.56 19.37 57.64
N ALA A 5 71.01 20.38 58.30
CA ALA A 5 69.60 20.79 58.17
C ALA A 5 69.38 21.60 56.89
N THR A 6 68.18 21.58 56.30
CA THR A 6 67.52 22.75 55.67
C THR A 6 66.06 22.47 55.29
N THR A 7 65.21 23.40 55.70
CA THR A 7 63.80 23.65 55.38
C THR A 7 63.58 24.15 53.94
N ALA A 8 62.51 23.72 53.26
CA ALA A 8 61.82 24.48 52.18
C ALA A 8 60.40 23.94 51.86
N LEU A 9 59.54 24.85 51.38
CA LEU A 9 58.06 24.94 51.31
C LEU A 9 57.29 24.04 50.30
N PRO A 10 55.93 24.01 50.32
CA PRO A 10 55.08 23.04 49.61
C PRO A 10 54.47 23.55 48.29
N GLN A 11 54.16 22.65 47.35
CA GLN A 11 53.16 22.83 46.29
C GLN A 11 52.44 21.51 45.98
N PRO A 12 51.12 21.51 45.72
CA PRO A 12 50.33 20.30 45.53
C PRO A 12 50.34 19.84 44.06
N SER A 13 50.67 18.57 43.83
CA SER A 13 50.42 17.89 42.56
C SER A 13 49.49 16.71 42.83
N SER A 14 48.37 16.68 42.10
CA SER A 14 47.32 15.67 42.16
C SER A 14 47.87 14.26 41.89
N PRO A 15 47.47 13.23 42.65
CA PRO A 15 47.92 11.88 42.39
C PRO A 15 47.02 11.16 41.37
N SER A 16 47.71 10.54 40.42
CA SER A 16 47.23 9.51 39.50
C SER A 16 46.83 8.23 40.25
N LEU A 17 45.59 7.79 39.99
CA LEU A 17 45.12 6.41 39.72
C LEU A 17 45.89 5.16 40.21
N LYS A 18 45.09 4.30 40.87
CA LYS A 18 45.10 2.82 41.05
C LYS A 18 45.66 2.28 42.38
N PRO A 19 45.30 1.04 42.78
CA PRO A 19 44.01 0.33 42.73
C PRO A 19 43.71 -0.44 44.05
N LEU A 20 42.46 -0.82 44.35
CA LEU A 20 42.24 -2.04 45.15
C LEU A 20 40.81 -2.58 44.96
N MET A 21 40.75 -3.86 44.57
CA MET A 21 39.57 -4.71 44.61
C MET A 21 39.16 -4.97 46.07
N SER A 22 37.85 -4.96 46.33
CA SER A 22 37.22 -5.80 47.35
C SER A 22 35.71 -5.79 47.10
N ASN A 23 35.18 -6.94 46.69
CA ASN A 23 33.77 -7.22 46.50
C ASN A 23 32.96 -6.96 47.77
N GLN A 24 31.80 -6.32 47.62
CA GLN A 24 30.59 -6.70 48.34
C GLN A 24 29.42 -6.30 47.45
N ASP A 25 28.85 -7.29 46.79
CA ASP A 25 27.68 -7.19 45.93
C ASP A 25 26.45 -6.79 46.77
N GLU A 26 25.92 -5.59 46.55
CA GLU A 26 24.50 -5.29 46.74
C GLU A 26 23.88 -5.14 45.34
N ASP A 27 23.31 -6.26 44.90
CA ASP A 27 22.53 -6.45 43.70
C ASP A 27 21.16 -5.77 43.85
N ASP A 28 21.05 -4.52 43.41
CA ASP A 28 19.78 -3.92 42.99
C ASP A 28 19.72 -3.92 41.46
N GLY A 29 19.60 -5.13 40.91
CA GLY A 29 19.33 -5.38 39.50
C GLY A 29 17.91 -4.97 39.11
N ASP A 30 17.78 -3.78 38.53
CA ASP A 30 16.67 -3.44 37.62
C ASP A 30 16.75 -4.34 36.37
N LEU A 31 16.15 -5.53 36.49
CA LEU A 31 16.00 -6.54 35.45
C LEU A 31 15.04 -6.03 34.36
N SER A 32 15.57 -5.15 33.50
CA SER A 32 15.01 -4.89 32.19
C SER A 32 15.07 -6.17 31.35
N ASN A 33 13.92 -6.85 31.26
CA ASN A 33 13.70 -8.11 30.56
C ASN A 33 14.21 -8.06 29.08
N PRO A 34 15.31 -8.74 28.71
CA PRO A 34 15.86 -8.72 27.35
C PRO A 34 15.02 -9.53 26.33
N SER A 35 13.93 -10.17 26.75
CA SER A 35 13.10 -11.00 25.87
C SER A 35 12.08 -10.20 25.04
N SER A 36 11.67 -9.00 25.47
CA SER A 36 10.70 -8.17 24.75
C SER A 36 11.35 -7.36 23.62
N THR A 37 12.58 -6.90 23.83
CA THR A 37 13.41 -6.23 22.81
C THR A 37 13.82 -7.19 21.69
N MET A 38 14.14 -8.45 22.03
CA MET A 38 14.45 -9.48 21.03
C MET A 38 13.31 -9.75 20.03
N SER A 39 12.03 -9.65 20.44
CA SER A 39 10.90 -9.93 19.54
C SER A 39 10.63 -8.78 18.57
N TRP A 40 10.61 -7.53 19.05
CA TRP A 40 10.33 -6.37 18.19
C TRP A 40 11.49 -6.04 17.26
N ASP A 41 12.73 -6.02 17.76
CA ASP A 41 13.89 -5.70 16.93
C ASP A 41 14.15 -6.77 15.86
N HIS A 42 13.84 -8.05 16.15
CA HIS A 42 13.87 -9.11 15.15
C HIS A 42 12.83 -8.90 14.05
N LEU A 43 11.56 -8.64 14.42
CA LEU A 43 10.49 -8.35 13.46
C LEU A 43 10.85 -7.14 12.60
N ARG A 44 11.41 -6.09 13.19
CA ARG A 44 11.84 -4.87 12.48
C ARG A 44 12.93 -5.15 11.45
N ARG A 45 13.95 -5.93 11.81
CA ARG A 45 15.03 -6.32 10.88
C ARG A 45 14.47 -7.20 9.75
N GLN A 46 13.59 -8.13 10.10
CA GLN A 46 12.93 -9.00 9.14
C GLN A 46 12.07 -8.21 8.14
N ALA A 47 11.26 -7.25 8.60
CA ALA A 47 10.48 -6.38 7.72
C ALA A 47 11.38 -5.66 6.73
N ARG A 48 12.44 -4.99 7.20
CA ARG A 48 13.40 -4.29 6.32
C ARG A 48 14.08 -5.19 5.30
N GLN A 49 14.40 -6.42 5.69
CA GLN A 49 15.00 -7.39 4.76
C GLN A 49 14.02 -7.76 3.64
N ILE A 50 12.77 -8.06 4.00
CA ILE A 50 11.72 -8.39 3.03
C ILE A 50 11.41 -7.19 2.13
N GLU A 51 11.36 -5.97 2.67
CA GLU A 51 11.19 -4.74 1.90
C GLU A 51 12.28 -4.57 0.83
N ASN A 52 13.56 -4.72 1.20
CA ASN A 52 14.67 -4.65 0.25
C ASN A 52 14.57 -5.71 -0.84
N GLU A 53 14.12 -6.92 -0.50
CA GLU A 53 13.95 -8.01 -1.46
C GLU A 53 12.81 -7.70 -2.44
N ILE A 54 11.67 -7.20 -1.93
CA ILE A 54 10.53 -6.75 -2.74
C ILE A 54 10.98 -5.65 -3.71
N GLU A 55 11.76 -4.66 -3.27
CA GLU A 55 12.27 -3.59 -4.13
C GLU A 55 13.14 -4.11 -5.27
N LEU A 56 14.07 -5.02 -4.98
CA LEU A 56 14.94 -5.63 -5.99
C LEU A 56 14.12 -6.43 -7.02
N LYS A 57 13.15 -7.22 -6.56
CA LYS A 57 12.27 -8.01 -7.44
C LYS A 57 11.37 -7.11 -8.29
N LEU A 58 10.75 -6.09 -7.71
CA LEU A 58 9.95 -5.09 -8.44
C LEU A 58 10.76 -4.35 -9.50
N ALA A 59 12.00 -3.96 -9.18
CA ALA A 59 12.89 -3.32 -10.15
C ALA A 59 13.23 -4.27 -11.32
N SER A 60 13.49 -5.54 -11.03
CA SER A 60 13.76 -6.55 -12.06
C SER A 60 12.55 -6.81 -12.97
N LEU A 61 11.36 -6.94 -12.38
CA LEU A 61 10.09 -7.13 -13.10
C LEU A 61 9.73 -5.90 -13.94
N SER A 62 9.97 -4.70 -13.43
CA SER A 62 9.75 -3.45 -14.17
C SER A 62 10.67 -3.35 -15.39
N LYS A 63 11.96 -3.65 -15.23
CA LYS A 63 12.93 -3.70 -16.34
C LYS A 63 12.54 -4.76 -17.37
N LEU A 64 12.05 -5.91 -16.90
CA LEU A 64 11.57 -6.97 -17.77
C LEU A 64 10.35 -6.51 -18.59
N GLY A 65 9.36 -5.86 -17.95
CA GLY A 65 8.21 -5.28 -18.65
C GLY A 65 8.62 -4.27 -19.73
N ALA A 66 9.62 -3.43 -19.44
CA ALA A 66 10.18 -2.50 -20.43
C ALA A 66 10.91 -3.22 -21.57
N SER A 67 11.66 -4.28 -21.28
CA SER A 67 12.38 -5.06 -22.31
C SER A 67 11.44 -5.81 -23.25
N VAL A 68 10.34 -6.36 -22.74
CA VAL A 68 9.30 -7.03 -23.56
C VAL A 68 8.63 -6.05 -24.52
N SER A 69 8.50 -4.77 -24.12
CA SER A 69 7.97 -3.73 -25.00
C SER A 69 8.92 -3.34 -26.15
N ASN A 70 10.23 -3.51 -25.97
CA ASN A 70 11.27 -3.00 -26.87
C ASN A 70 11.96 -4.07 -27.74
N SER A 71 11.99 -5.33 -27.31
CA SER A 71 12.66 -6.41 -28.02
C SER A 71 11.71 -7.17 -28.95
N ARG A 72 12.23 -7.55 -30.14
CA ARG A 72 11.60 -8.51 -31.06
C ARG A 72 11.31 -9.81 -30.30
N ALA A 73 10.15 -10.41 -30.57
CA ALA A 73 9.58 -11.55 -29.85
C ALA A 73 10.42 -12.85 -29.82
N ASP A 74 11.62 -12.86 -30.41
CA ASP A 74 12.49 -14.05 -30.50
C ASP A 74 13.16 -14.42 -29.16
N ASP A 75 13.19 -13.52 -28.16
CA ASP A 75 13.66 -13.82 -26.79
C ASP A 75 12.48 -13.86 -25.79
N ALA A 76 11.33 -14.35 -26.24
CA ALA A 76 10.17 -14.61 -25.39
C ALA A 76 10.26 -15.96 -24.65
N SER A 77 11.47 -16.49 -24.41
CA SER A 77 11.70 -17.66 -23.56
C SER A 77 11.45 -17.28 -22.09
N SER A 78 10.16 -17.23 -21.80
CA SER A 78 9.48 -16.60 -20.68
C SER A 78 9.23 -17.59 -19.54
N VAL A 79 10.20 -18.47 -19.29
CA VAL A 79 10.03 -19.57 -18.33
C VAL A 79 10.01 -19.08 -16.88
N ASP A 80 10.61 -17.91 -16.57
CA ASP A 80 10.67 -17.39 -15.19
C ASP A 80 9.68 -16.25 -14.85
N LYS A 81 8.88 -15.75 -15.80
CA LYS A 81 7.98 -14.61 -15.56
C LYS A 81 6.88 -14.90 -14.52
N PRO A 82 6.07 -15.97 -14.67
CA PRO A 82 5.05 -16.29 -13.68
C PRO A 82 5.68 -16.69 -12.34
N SER A 83 6.88 -17.27 -12.35
CA SER A 83 7.62 -17.64 -11.15
C SER A 83 8.02 -16.41 -10.33
N GLN A 84 8.57 -15.38 -10.96
CA GLN A 84 8.96 -14.13 -10.30
C GLN A 84 7.76 -13.30 -9.80
N GLU A 85 6.64 -13.32 -10.52
CA GLU A 85 5.40 -12.69 -10.05
C GLU A 85 4.87 -13.38 -8.78
N LEU A 86 4.84 -14.73 -8.76
CA LEU A 86 4.40 -15.51 -7.61
C LEU A 86 5.34 -15.33 -6.40
N GLU A 87 6.65 -15.32 -6.62
CA GLU A 87 7.64 -15.07 -5.57
C GLU A 87 7.46 -13.68 -4.93
N THR A 88 7.18 -12.66 -5.75
CA THR A 88 6.91 -11.29 -5.26
C THR A 88 5.59 -11.23 -4.48
N GLU A 89 4.56 -11.95 -4.92
CA GLU A 89 3.28 -12.07 -4.18
C GLU A 89 3.48 -12.74 -2.81
N GLU A 90 4.32 -13.78 -2.72
CA GLU A 90 4.64 -14.44 -1.46
C GLU A 90 5.44 -13.52 -0.52
N LEU A 91 6.42 -12.77 -1.02
CA LEU A 91 7.16 -11.79 -0.22
C LEU A 91 6.25 -10.69 0.34
N LEU A 92 5.30 -10.18 -0.45
CA LEU A 92 4.29 -9.20 0.00
C LEU A 92 3.42 -9.77 1.12
N ARG A 93 2.98 -11.04 0.98
CA ARG A 93 2.22 -11.76 2.01
C ARG A 93 3.06 -11.99 3.28
N GLN A 94 4.35 -12.27 3.12
CA GLN A 94 5.27 -12.42 4.24
C GLN A 94 5.45 -11.10 5.01
N LEU A 95 5.59 -9.97 4.30
CA LEU A 95 5.65 -8.63 4.90
C LEU A 95 4.36 -8.31 5.67
N GLU A 96 3.19 -8.62 5.12
CA GLU A 96 1.91 -8.47 5.80
C GLU A 96 1.86 -9.28 7.11
N ASN A 97 2.30 -10.55 7.09
CA ASN A 97 2.35 -11.38 8.29
C ASN A 97 3.29 -10.81 9.37
N VAL A 98 4.42 -10.24 8.96
CA VAL A 98 5.36 -9.58 9.88
C VAL A 98 4.73 -8.32 10.48
N ILE A 99 4.04 -7.50 9.69
CA ILE A 99 3.33 -6.30 10.15
C ILE A 99 2.21 -6.67 11.14
N ILE A 100 1.44 -7.72 10.87
CA ILE A 100 0.43 -8.24 11.80
C ILE A 100 1.08 -8.70 13.11
N SER A 101 2.24 -9.36 13.02
CA SER A 101 2.99 -9.81 14.19
C SER A 101 3.55 -8.65 15.01
N MET A 102 4.03 -7.59 14.36
CA MET A 102 4.40 -6.32 15.03
C MET A 102 3.20 -5.70 15.74
N GLY A 103 2.03 -5.65 15.09
CA GLY A 103 0.79 -5.18 15.71
C GLY A 103 0.44 -5.96 16.98
N LYS A 104 0.52 -7.29 16.94
CA LYS A 104 0.29 -8.16 18.12
C LYS A 104 1.26 -7.90 19.27
N VAL A 105 2.52 -7.56 18.97
CA VAL A 105 3.52 -7.19 20.00
C VAL A 105 3.15 -5.84 20.63
N LEU A 106 2.59 -4.91 19.85
CA LEU A 106 2.14 -3.60 20.31
C LEU A 106 0.82 -3.66 21.11
N ASP A 107 -0.08 -4.58 20.74
CA ASP A 107 -1.37 -4.81 21.41
C ASP A 107 -1.25 -5.62 22.70
N ARG A 108 -0.09 -6.25 22.95
CA ARG A 108 0.15 -7.02 24.18
C ARG A 108 0.19 -6.04 25.37
N PRO A 109 -0.71 -6.17 26.36
CA PRO A 109 -0.75 -5.26 27.50
C PRO A 109 0.50 -5.47 28.36
N SER A 110 1.51 -4.62 28.17
CA SER A 110 2.64 -4.51 29.09
C SER A 110 2.39 -3.35 30.05
N ALA A 111 2.93 -3.44 31.26
CA ALA A 111 2.84 -2.39 32.29
C ALA A 111 3.59 -1.09 31.92
N THR A 112 4.18 -1.04 30.71
CA THR A 112 5.02 0.05 30.21
C THR A 112 4.25 0.76 29.10
N PRO A 113 4.14 2.10 29.11
CA PRO A 113 3.42 2.83 28.08
C PRO A 113 3.96 2.48 26.69
N THR A 114 3.05 2.15 25.79
CA THR A 114 3.32 1.84 24.38
C THR A 114 4.17 2.95 23.77
N ASN A 115 5.38 2.62 23.30
CA ASN A 115 6.32 3.63 22.81
C ASN A 115 5.76 4.25 21.51
N PRO A 116 5.50 5.57 21.45
CA PRO A 116 4.91 6.22 20.28
C PRO A 116 5.74 6.02 19.01
N SER A 117 7.06 5.88 19.13
CA SER A 117 7.95 5.59 18.00
C SER A 117 7.71 4.22 17.37
N MET A 118 7.34 3.20 18.17
CA MET A 118 7.02 1.86 17.66
C MET A 118 5.69 1.88 16.90
N MET A 119 4.72 2.64 17.38
CA MET A 119 3.42 2.82 16.73
C MET A 119 3.55 3.55 15.39
N HIS A 120 4.31 4.65 15.33
CA HIS A 120 4.57 5.35 14.08
C HIS A 120 5.34 4.50 13.07
N MET A 121 6.26 3.65 13.54
CA MET A 121 7.00 2.73 12.67
C MET A 121 6.09 1.64 12.08
N LEU A 122 5.20 1.08 12.89
CA LEU A 122 4.21 0.12 12.43
C LEU A 122 3.32 0.73 11.33
N GLU A 123 2.83 1.96 11.55
CA GLU A 123 2.01 2.65 10.57
C GLU A 123 2.76 2.89 9.27
N ARG A 124 4.02 3.31 9.35
CA ARG A 124 4.89 3.46 8.18
C ARG A 124 5.05 2.14 7.41
N HIS A 125 5.23 1.00 8.08
CA HIS A 125 5.32 -0.29 7.40
C HIS A 125 4.01 -0.69 6.70
N LYS A 126 2.84 -0.32 7.26
CA LYS A 126 1.55 -0.50 6.58
C LYS A 126 1.45 0.35 5.32
N ASP A 127 1.84 1.62 5.40
CA ASP A 127 1.82 2.53 4.24
C ASP A 127 2.73 2.01 3.12
N ILE A 128 3.95 1.60 3.47
CA ILE A 128 4.91 0.99 2.54
C ILE A 128 4.33 -0.28 1.89
N LEU A 129 3.66 -1.15 2.65
CA LEU A 129 3.01 -2.34 2.10
C LEU A 129 1.92 -2.00 1.08
N VAL A 130 1.13 -0.96 1.34
CA VAL A 130 0.09 -0.47 0.40
C VAL A 130 0.74 0.04 -0.88
N ASP A 131 1.82 0.82 -0.76
CA ASP A 131 2.56 1.34 -1.90
C ASP A 131 3.19 0.23 -2.74
N TYR A 132 3.85 -0.77 -2.12
CA TYR A 132 4.38 -1.92 -2.86
C TYR A 132 3.29 -2.74 -3.54
N ASN A 133 2.12 -2.94 -2.91
CA ASN A 133 0.99 -3.60 -3.54
C ASN A 133 0.51 -2.84 -4.79
N LYS A 134 0.46 -1.52 -4.71
CA LYS A 134 0.07 -0.66 -5.83
C LYS A 134 1.08 -0.73 -6.97
N GLU A 135 2.37 -0.62 -6.66
CA GLU A 135 3.43 -0.72 -7.66
C GLU A 135 3.51 -2.13 -8.27
N PHE A 136 3.34 -3.18 -7.49
CA PHE A 136 3.27 -4.55 -8.00
C PHE A 136 2.13 -4.73 -9.02
N ARG A 137 0.92 -4.25 -8.69
CA ARG A 137 -0.21 -4.27 -9.64
C ARG A 137 0.09 -3.48 -10.90
N ARG A 138 0.73 -2.32 -10.77
CA ARG A 138 1.14 -1.49 -11.91
C ARG A 138 2.11 -2.22 -12.82
N VAL A 139 3.15 -2.84 -12.25
CA VAL A 139 4.14 -3.63 -13.00
C VAL A 139 3.48 -4.81 -13.70
N LYS A 140 2.59 -5.54 -13.02
CA LYS A 140 1.83 -6.67 -13.60
C LYS A 140 0.96 -6.23 -14.79
N MET A 141 0.25 -5.11 -14.66
CA MET A 141 -0.53 -4.53 -15.77
C MET A 141 0.37 -4.14 -16.94
N ASN A 142 1.54 -3.56 -16.67
CA ASN A 142 2.48 -3.18 -17.72
C ASN A 142 3.06 -4.40 -18.46
N ILE A 143 3.46 -5.44 -17.73
CA ILE A 143 3.94 -6.71 -18.33
C ILE A 143 2.84 -7.34 -19.19
N LYS A 144 1.61 -7.37 -18.69
CA LYS A 144 0.46 -7.88 -19.46
C LYS A 144 0.24 -7.06 -20.73
N ALA A 145 0.20 -5.74 -20.65
CA ALA A 145 0.02 -4.88 -21.82
C ALA A 145 1.16 -5.05 -22.85
N ALA A 146 2.41 -5.19 -22.39
CA ALA A 146 3.55 -5.47 -23.26
C ALA A 146 3.44 -6.84 -23.94
N ARG A 147 2.92 -7.85 -23.23
CA ARG A 147 2.66 -9.19 -23.77
C ARG A 147 1.55 -9.16 -24.82
N ASP A 148 0.41 -8.55 -24.51
CA ASP A 148 -0.72 -8.43 -25.43
C ASP A 148 -0.27 -7.73 -26.72
N LYS A 149 0.57 -6.68 -26.61
CA LYS A 149 1.20 -6.02 -27.76
C LYS A 149 2.11 -6.96 -28.56
N ALA A 150 2.94 -7.76 -27.89
CA ALA A 150 3.84 -8.71 -28.55
C ALA A 150 3.06 -9.82 -29.28
N ASP A 151 2.00 -10.35 -28.67
CA ASP A 151 1.15 -11.39 -29.25
C ASP A 151 0.42 -10.87 -30.50
N LEU A 152 -0.10 -9.63 -30.46
CA LEU A 152 -0.68 -8.96 -31.63
C LEU A 152 0.35 -8.74 -32.76
N MET A 153 1.57 -8.34 -32.42
CA MET A 153 2.64 -8.13 -33.41
C MET A 153 3.10 -9.44 -34.04
N ASN A 154 3.17 -10.53 -33.27
CA ASN A 154 3.49 -11.86 -33.80
C ASN A 154 2.42 -12.31 -34.80
N GLN A 155 1.13 -12.14 -34.46
CA GLN A 155 0.04 -12.45 -35.38
C GLN A 155 0.14 -11.69 -36.70
N VAL A 156 0.43 -10.38 -36.65
CA VAL A 156 0.61 -9.56 -37.86
C VAL A 156 1.85 -9.99 -38.65
N GLN A 157 2.95 -10.33 -37.98
CA GLN A 157 4.15 -10.82 -38.64
C GLN A 157 3.93 -12.17 -39.32
N ASP A 158 3.19 -13.08 -38.69
CA ASP A 158 2.83 -14.36 -39.27
C ASP A 158 1.93 -14.17 -40.50
N GLU A 159 0.97 -13.25 -40.45
CA GLU A 159 0.12 -12.89 -41.60
C GLU A 159 0.95 -12.28 -42.75
N ILE A 160 1.89 -11.38 -42.45
CA ILE A 160 2.82 -10.81 -43.45
C ILE A 160 3.70 -11.91 -44.05
N ARG A 161 4.21 -12.84 -43.23
CA ARG A 161 5.01 -13.97 -43.70
C ARG A 161 4.19 -14.86 -44.62
N ILE A 162 2.99 -15.27 -44.22
CA ILE A 162 2.07 -16.09 -45.03
C ILE A 162 1.74 -15.39 -46.35
N PHE A 163 1.45 -14.09 -46.33
CA PHE A 163 1.18 -13.32 -47.54
C PHE A 163 2.40 -13.25 -48.47
N ASN A 164 3.60 -13.05 -47.91
CA ASN A 164 4.84 -12.96 -48.68
C ASN A 164 5.33 -14.33 -49.20
N THR A 165 5.05 -15.43 -48.50
CA THR A 165 5.32 -16.80 -48.97
C THR A 165 4.20 -17.35 -49.86
N GLY A 166 3.03 -16.74 -49.84
CA GLY A 166 1.77 -17.20 -50.44
C GLY A 166 1.52 -16.72 -51.88
N GLN A 167 2.56 -16.34 -52.65
CA GLN A 167 2.43 -16.13 -54.09
C GLN A 167 2.31 -17.46 -54.87
N GLY A 168 1.68 -18.49 -54.30
CA GLY A 168 1.79 -19.87 -54.76
C GLY A 168 0.58 -20.80 -54.64
N ASP A 169 -0.25 -20.77 -53.60
CA ASP A 169 -1.32 -21.79 -53.49
C ASP A 169 -2.57 -21.32 -52.76
N SER A 170 -3.67 -21.20 -53.51
CA SER A 170 -4.98 -20.83 -52.96
C SER A 170 -5.51 -21.88 -51.98
N ALA A 171 -5.05 -23.13 -52.05
CA ALA A 171 -5.49 -24.20 -51.15
C ALA A 171 -5.05 -23.97 -49.69
N ASP A 172 -3.80 -23.54 -49.49
CA ASP A 172 -3.26 -23.24 -48.15
C ASP A 172 -3.92 -22.00 -47.54
N TYR A 173 -4.33 -21.04 -48.37
CA TYR A 173 -5.13 -19.90 -47.94
C TYR A 173 -6.49 -20.35 -47.37
N TYR A 174 -7.21 -21.25 -48.05
CA TYR A 174 -8.50 -21.73 -47.53
C TYR A 174 -8.36 -22.59 -46.27
N LEU A 175 -7.29 -23.37 -46.13
CA LEU A 175 -7.02 -24.16 -44.93
C LEU A 175 -6.66 -23.28 -43.72
N SER A 176 -5.82 -22.25 -43.94
CA SER A 176 -5.50 -21.27 -42.90
C SER A 176 -6.73 -20.44 -42.51
N GLU A 177 -7.58 -20.07 -43.46
CA GLU A 177 -8.83 -19.36 -43.20
C GLU A 177 -9.80 -20.21 -42.37
N ARG A 178 -9.93 -21.50 -42.67
CA ARG A 178 -10.71 -22.44 -41.84
C ARG A 178 -10.19 -22.49 -40.41
N ASN A 179 -8.88 -22.53 -40.21
CA ASN A 179 -8.28 -22.53 -38.87
C ASN A 179 -8.52 -21.21 -38.11
N ARG A 180 -8.52 -20.06 -38.81
CA ARG A 180 -8.88 -18.75 -38.25
C ARG A 180 -10.36 -18.68 -37.86
N ILE A 181 -11.25 -19.26 -38.67
CA ILE A 181 -12.68 -19.34 -38.34
C ILE A 181 -12.91 -20.20 -37.10
N GLU A 182 -12.26 -21.37 -37.03
CA GLU A 182 -12.34 -22.27 -35.88
C GLU A 182 -11.82 -21.62 -34.59
N SER A 183 -10.68 -20.89 -34.66
CA SER A 183 -10.17 -20.17 -33.50
C SER A 183 -11.08 -19.01 -33.08
N SER A 184 -11.66 -18.28 -34.05
CA SER A 184 -12.66 -17.23 -33.79
C SER A 184 -13.93 -17.78 -33.14
N HIS A 185 -14.36 -18.98 -33.54
CA HIS A 185 -15.51 -19.65 -32.92
C HIS A 185 -15.23 -19.96 -31.45
N ARG A 186 -14.08 -20.57 -31.15
CA ARG A 186 -13.65 -20.84 -29.77
C ARG A 186 -13.51 -19.57 -28.93
N MET A 187 -13.02 -18.49 -29.52
CA MET A 187 -12.95 -17.18 -28.85
C MET A 187 -14.35 -16.65 -28.54
N THR A 188 -15.30 -16.79 -29.47
CA THR A 188 -16.69 -16.39 -29.26
C THR A 188 -17.35 -17.21 -28.15
N ASP A 189 -17.06 -18.51 -28.08
CA ASP A 189 -17.53 -19.38 -26.99
C ASP A 189 -16.99 -18.93 -25.62
N SER A 190 -15.70 -18.56 -25.56
CA SER A 190 -15.08 -18.01 -24.34
C SER A 190 -15.68 -16.66 -23.93
N ILE A 191 -15.93 -15.76 -24.90
CA ILE A 191 -16.60 -14.47 -24.64
C ILE A 191 -18.04 -14.71 -24.14
N LEU A 192 -18.74 -15.70 -24.70
CA LEU A 192 -20.08 -16.07 -24.25
C LEU A 192 -20.05 -16.59 -22.81
N GLU A 193 -19.10 -17.43 -22.46
CA GLU A 193 -18.89 -17.92 -21.10
C GLU A 193 -18.58 -16.77 -20.13
N GLN A 194 -17.68 -15.86 -20.51
CA GLN A 194 -17.35 -14.68 -19.71
C GLN A 194 -18.56 -13.74 -19.55
N ALA A 195 -19.38 -13.59 -20.59
CA ALA A 195 -20.63 -12.82 -20.52
C ALA A 195 -21.64 -13.46 -19.57
N TYR A 196 -21.76 -14.79 -19.55
CA TYR A 196 -22.60 -15.50 -18.58
C TYR A 196 -22.11 -15.32 -17.14
N ALA A 197 -20.80 -15.40 -16.90
CA ALA A 197 -20.21 -15.13 -15.59
C ALA A 197 -20.50 -13.68 -15.13
N THR A 198 -20.32 -12.71 -16.03
CA THR A 198 -20.60 -11.29 -15.76
C THR A 198 -22.08 -11.05 -15.45
N ARG A 199 -23.00 -11.69 -16.19
CA ARG A 199 -24.45 -11.63 -15.90
C ARG A 199 -24.78 -12.17 -14.52
N GLN A 200 -24.14 -13.28 -14.12
CA GLN A 200 -24.33 -13.86 -12.79
C GLN A 200 -23.81 -12.92 -11.70
N ASP A 201 -22.68 -12.27 -11.91
CA ASP A 201 -22.11 -11.31 -10.98
C ASP A 201 -22.97 -10.05 -10.84
N ILE A 202 -23.50 -9.49 -11.93
CA ILE A 202 -24.47 -8.38 -11.87
C ILE A 202 -25.71 -8.79 -11.08
N SER A 203 -26.23 -10.01 -11.29
CA SER A 203 -27.37 -10.53 -10.52
C SER A 203 -27.04 -10.68 -9.02
N ARG A 204 -25.83 -11.14 -8.68
CA ARG A 204 -25.34 -11.22 -7.29
C ARG A 204 -25.21 -9.82 -6.69
N GLN A 205 -24.61 -8.87 -7.40
CA GLN A 205 -24.48 -7.47 -6.99
C GLN A 205 -25.84 -6.82 -6.75
N GLY A 206 -26.82 -7.05 -7.62
CA GLY A 206 -28.19 -6.57 -7.44
C GLY A 206 -28.86 -7.11 -6.16
N ARG A 207 -28.62 -8.38 -5.80
CA ARG A 207 -29.07 -8.96 -4.52
C ARG A 207 -28.36 -8.34 -3.32
N THR A 208 -27.05 -8.10 -3.43
CA THR A 208 -26.28 -7.41 -2.39
C THR A 208 -26.76 -5.98 -2.18
N LEU A 209 -26.99 -5.22 -3.25
CA LEU A 209 -27.53 -3.85 -3.17
C LEU A 209 -28.92 -3.82 -2.52
N ARG A 210 -29.79 -4.77 -2.87
CA ARG A 210 -31.09 -4.90 -2.19
C ARG A 210 -30.93 -5.22 -0.70
N THR A 211 -29.98 -6.08 -0.36
CA THR A 211 -29.66 -6.41 1.04
C THR A 211 -29.11 -5.18 1.78
N ILE A 212 -28.21 -4.42 1.17
CA ILE A 212 -27.69 -3.16 1.71
C ILE A 212 -28.84 -2.17 1.92
N ASN A 213 -29.72 -1.99 0.93
CA ASN A 213 -30.87 -1.10 1.04
C ASN A 213 -31.79 -1.52 2.21
N SER A 214 -32.04 -2.82 2.37
CA SER A 214 -32.82 -3.34 3.50
C SER A 214 -32.14 -3.12 4.86
N ARG A 215 -30.81 -3.28 4.93
CA ARG A 215 -30.03 -3.04 6.15
C ARG A 215 -29.97 -1.55 6.49
N VAL A 216 -29.77 -0.68 5.50
CA VAL A 216 -29.81 0.78 5.66
C VAL A 216 -31.20 1.22 6.15
N GLY A 217 -32.28 0.69 5.56
CA GLY A 217 -33.64 0.91 6.05
C GLY A 217 -33.83 0.44 7.50
N GLY A 218 -33.28 -0.73 7.86
CA GLY A 218 -33.31 -1.23 9.23
C GLY A 218 -32.48 -0.41 10.24
N VAL A 219 -31.33 0.14 9.83
CA VAL A 219 -30.50 1.03 10.66
C VAL A 219 -31.17 2.39 10.86
N ILE A 220 -31.77 2.95 9.80
CA ILE A 220 -32.58 4.18 9.90
C ILE A 220 -33.75 3.98 10.87
N GLY A 221 -34.38 2.79 10.86
CA GLY A 221 -35.45 2.44 11.81
C GLY A 221 -34.98 2.22 13.25
N ARG A 222 -33.72 1.87 13.49
CA ARG A 222 -33.16 1.55 14.83
C ARG A 222 -32.37 2.68 15.49
N ILE A 223 -32.13 3.79 14.79
CA ILE A 223 -31.60 5.02 15.39
C ILE A 223 -32.77 6.01 15.56
N PRO A 224 -33.62 5.85 16.60
CA PRO A 224 -34.63 6.85 16.93
C PRO A 224 -33.92 8.15 17.30
N GLY A 225 -33.94 9.15 16.41
CA GLY A 225 -33.28 10.42 16.64
C GLY A 225 -32.61 11.06 15.43
N ILE A 226 -32.43 10.36 14.30
CA ILE A 226 -31.90 10.96 13.07
C ILE A 226 -32.77 12.15 12.63
N ASN A 227 -34.10 12.05 12.72
CA ASN A 227 -35.00 13.18 12.43
C ASN A 227 -34.77 14.37 13.37
N ASN A 228 -34.42 14.15 14.64
CA ASN A 228 -34.12 15.22 15.59
C ASN A 228 -32.72 15.83 15.38
N LEU A 229 -31.73 15.01 15.04
CA LEU A 229 -30.37 15.46 14.70
C LEU A 229 -30.32 16.23 13.38
N ILE A 230 -31.00 15.75 12.33
CA ILE A 230 -31.10 16.44 11.03
C ILE A 230 -31.92 17.74 11.16
N SER A 231 -32.97 17.75 11.99
CA SER A 231 -33.74 18.95 12.31
C SER A 231 -32.92 19.98 13.10
N ARG A 232 -32.13 19.55 14.09
CA ARG A 232 -31.19 20.43 14.83
C ARG A 232 -30.07 21.00 13.95
N ILE A 233 -29.59 20.23 12.97
CA ILE A 233 -28.61 20.71 11.98
C ILE A 233 -29.21 21.76 11.03
N ASN A 234 -30.44 21.53 10.55
CA ASN A 234 -31.10 22.46 9.63
C ASN A 234 -31.54 23.77 10.32
N THR A 235 -31.91 23.72 11.60
CA THR A 235 -32.33 24.90 12.38
C THR A 235 -31.17 25.85 12.70
N ARG A 236 -29.93 25.37 12.89
CA ARG A 236 -28.75 26.25 13.01
C ARG A 236 -28.51 27.04 11.72
N ARG A 237 -28.47 26.35 10.57
CA ARG A 237 -28.24 26.97 9.26
C ARG A 237 -29.30 28.01 8.89
N LYS A 238 -30.58 27.72 9.18
CA LYS A 238 -31.69 28.67 8.92
C LYS A 238 -31.61 29.94 9.77
N ARG A 239 -31.17 29.84 11.03
CA ARG A 239 -31.00 31.03 11.89
C ARG A 239 -29.89 31.93 11.37
N ASP A 240 -28.76 31.37 10.97
CA ASP A 240 -27.64 32.14 10.43
C ASP A 240 -28.04 32.87 9.13
N THR A 241 -28.77 32.20 8.23
CA THR A 241 -29.33 32.84 7.02
C THR A 241 -30.33 33.96 7.34
N LEU A 242 -31.19 33.78 8.35
CA LEU A 242 -32.17 34.78 8.74
C LEU A 242 -31.51 36.03 9.36
N ILE A 243 -30.47 35.84 10.19
CA ILE A 243 -29.69 36.94 10.75
C ILE A 243 -28.99 37.72 9.62
N MET A 244 -28.31 37.01 8.70
CA MET A 244 -27.62 37.65 7.57
C MET A 244 -28.59 38.42 6.67
N ALA A 245 -29.78 37.85 6.38
CA ALA A 245 -30.81 38.54 5.59
C ALA A 245 -31.35 39.80 6.30
N GLY A 246 -31.54 39.75 7.62
CA GLY A 246 -31.98 40.91 8.42
C GLY A 246 -30.97 42.06 8.42
N VAL A 247 -29.68 41.75 8.56
CA VAL A 247 -28.61 42.77 8.51
C VAL A 247 -28.57 43.42 7.13
N ILE A 248 -28.60 42.63 6.05
CA ILE A 248 -28.60 43.14 4.68
C ILE A 248 -29.83 44.04 4.43
N SER A 249 -31.02 43.61 4.84
CA SER A 249 -32.25 44.39 4.69
C SER A 249 -32.19 45.73 5.44
N THR A 250 -31.68 45.71 6.68
CA THR A 250 -31.54 46.92 7.49
C THR A 250 -30.54 47.90 6.88
N CYS A 251 -29.40 47.41 6.38
CA CYS A 251 -28.41 48.25 5.68
C CYS A 251 -28.99 48.89 4.42
N ILE A 252 -29.76 48.14 3.61
CA ILE A 252 -30.40 48.68 2.40
C ILE A 252 -31.41 49.79 2.74
N ILE A 253 -32.23 49.61 3.80
CA ILE A 253 -33.21 50.62 4.23
C ILE A 253 -32.52 51.91 4.69
N LEU A 254 -31.44 51.80 5.49
CA LEU A 254 -30.70 52.97 5.96
C LEU A 254 -30.04 53.74 4.80
N ILE A 255 -29.51 53.03 3.80
CA ILE A 255 -28.97 53.65 2.59
C ILE A 255 -30.05 54.40 1.82
N LEU A 256 -31.24 53.81 1.65
CA LEU A 256 -32.36 54.47 0.97
C LEU A 256 -32.87 55.70 1.72
N LEU A 257 -32.95 55.65 3.06
CA LEU A 257 -33.35 56.81 3.87
C LEU A 257 -32.32 57.93 3.80
N TYR A 258 -31.02 57.61 3.83
CA TYR A 258 -29.97 58.60 3.66
C TYR A 258 -30.03 59.25 2.28
N TRP A 259 -30.27 58.47 1.23
CA TRP A 259 -30.38 58.96 -0.14
C TRP A 259 -31.68 59.75 -0.40
N LEU A 260 -32.76 59.48 0.33
CA LEU A 260 -34.01 60.23 0.23
C LEU A 260 -33.97 61.53 1.05
N HIS A 261 -33.21 61.56 2.14
CA HIS A 261 -33.05 62.72 3.01
C HIS A 261 -31.96 63.70 2.51
N THR A 262 -31.01 63.22 1.71
CA THR A 262 -29.98 64.04 1.05
C THR A 262 -30.45 64.48 -0.32
#